data_AF-A0A8I6RFS7-F1
#
_entry.id   AF-A0A8I6RFS7-F1
#
_cell.length_a   1.000
_cell.length_b   1.000
_cell.length_c   1.000
_cell.angle_alpha   90.00
_cell.angle_beta   90.00
_cell.angle_gamma   90.00
#
_symmetry.space_group_name_H-M   'P 1'
#
loop_
_entity.id
_entity.type
_entity.pdbx_description
1 polymer ?
#
loop_
_entity_poly.entity_id
_entity_poly.type
_entity_poly.pdbx_seq_one_letter_code
_entity_poly.pdbx_strand_id
1 'polypeptide(L)'
;MDLKEKRVYKIVLTGGPCGGKTTGQARLSTFFENLGWKVFRVPETATVLLSGGIKFSDLTEEEAFKFQENLLKTMIQIENTFFELAETCPRNCLIICDRGAMDASAFISKEKWEKLLAANNWNSVELRDNRYNQIIHMVTAANGAEDFYTTEDHACRSEGVELAKELDYNAASAWIGHPYFDVIDNSTEFEKKIRRMIASICQKMGIDTGDRLLTNARKRKFLVKGPLPDDSVFPPFQDFDVVHNYLTNSHPSLQARLRKRGQKGHWSYTHTIRKPRLHGQVVEVKTQLTHRDYLNLLTQKDDSHFTIFKKRRCFLDSNQYFQLDIYKAPCHPRCNGLILLETYSALEDGKLEQCMPKFLKVVCEVTGDPTYSMYNLSLREEWTTSTKFCHALKAPSLEGTNGIGSMNGGVGIKQIVNGK
;
A
#
# COMPACT_ATOMS: atom_id res chain seq x y z
N MET A 1 -0.43 5.57 -38.48
CA MET A 1 -0.65 5.47 -37.02
C MET A 1 -0.09 4.13 -36.61
N ASP A 2 1.11 4.09 -36.04
CA ASP A 2 1.66 2.84 -35.51
C ASP A 2 0.75 2.36 -34.38
N LEU A 3 0.00 1.30 -34.63
CA LEU A 3 -0.74 0.58 -33.62
C LEU A 3 0.30 -0.02 -32.66
N LYS A 4 0.61 0.68 -31.57
CA LYS A 4 1.44 0.13 -30.49
C LYS A 4 0.83 -1.21 -30.09
N GLU A 5 1.61 -2.26 -30.30
CA GLU A 5 1.24 -3.64 -29.99
C GLU A 5 0.77 -3.72 -28.53
N LYS A 6 -0.43 -4.28 -28.35
CA LYS A 6 -1.00 -4.51 -27.03
C LYS A 6 -0.05 -5.39 -26.23
N ARG A 7 0.30 -4.96 -25.02
CA ARG A 7 1.19 -5.71 -24.13
C ARG A 7 0.47 -6.31 -22.94
N VAL A 8 0.69 -7.61 -22.71
CA VAL A 8 0.34 -8.29 -21.45
C VAL A 8 1.64 -8.55 -20.69
N TYR A 9 1.70 -8.15 -19.43
CA TYR A 9 2.86 -8.35 -18.57
C TYR A 9 2.44 -9.02 -17.26
N LYS A 10 3.02 -10.17 -16.96
CA LYS A 10 2.66 -11.09 -15.88
C LYS A 10 3.74 -11.03 -14.81
N ILE A 11 3.38 -10.62 -13.60
CA ILE A 11 4.31 -10.55 -12.48
C ILE A 11 3.85 -11.41 -11.31
N VAL A 12 4.81 -11.93 -10.56
CA VAL A 12 4.55 -12.57 -9.26
C VAL A 12 5.08 -11.68 -8.16
N LEU A 13 4.28 -11.46 -7.12
CA LEU A 13 4.78 -10.96 -5.84
C LEU A 13 4.91 -12.14 -4.87
N THR A 14 6.14 -12.51 -4.56
CA THR A 14 6.48 -13.58 -3.61
C THR A 14 7.14 -13.00 -2.35
N GLY A 15 7.30 -13.82 -1.33
CA GLY A 15 8.01 -13.51 -0.08
C GLY A 15 7.30 -13.99 1.17
N GLY A 16 7.96 -13.82 2.31
CA GLY A 16 7.47 -14.20 3.63
C GLY A 16 6.30 -13.34 4.14
N PRO A 17 5.75 -13.66 5.32
CA PRO A 17 4.74 -12.83 5.97
C PRO A 17 5.28 -11.40 6.20
N CYS A 18 4.39 -10.40 6.29
CA CYS A 18 4.77 -9.01 6.53
C CYS A 18 5.77 -8.36 5.54
N GLY A 19 6.03 -8.94 4.36
CA GLY A 19 6.92 -8.33 3.35
C GLY A 19 6.37 -7.09 2.64
N GLY A 20 5.07 -6.81 2.80
CA GLY A 20 4.39 -5.67 2.17
C GLY A 20 3.70 -5.99 0.83
N LYS A 21 3.55 -7.28 0.47
CA LYS A 21 2.92 -7.74 -0.78
C LYS A 21 1.55 -7.11 -1.05
N THR A 22 0.60 -7.22 -0.12
CA THR A 22 -0.77 -6.70 -0.28
C THR A 22 -0.78 -5.19 -0.53
N THR A 23 0.01 -4.42 0.22
CA THR A 23 0.18 -2.98 0.02
C THR A 23 0.85 -2.68 -1.33
N GLY A 24 1.86 -3.47 -1.70
CA GLY A 24 2.53 -3.42 -3.00
C GLY A 24 1.58 -3.63 -4.17
N GLN A 25 0.73 -4.67 -4.14
CA GLN A 25 -0.28 -4.93 -5.17
C GLN A 25 -1.23 -3.74 -5.34
N ALA A 26 -1.73 -3.17 -4.24
CA ALA A 26 -2.64 -2.03 -4.28
C ALA A 26 -1.97 -0.78 -4.91
N ARG A 27 -0.69 -0.55 -4.59
CA ARG A 27 0.09 0.57 -5.13
C ARG A 27 0.47 0.37 -6.60
N LEU A 28 0.85 -0.85 -6.99
CA LEU A 28 1.06 -1.23 -8.39
C LEU A 28 -0.21 -1.05 -9.21
N SER A 29 -1.34 -1.56 -8.71
CA SER A 29 -2.63 -1.43 -9.40
C SER A 29 -2.97 0.04 -9.64
N THR A 30 -2.91 0.86 -8.59
CA THR A 30 -3.18 2.29 -8.71
C THR A 30 -2.23 2.98 -9.68
N PHE A 31 -0.94 2.64 -9.65
CA PHE A 31 0.07 3.25 -10.51
C PHE A 31 -0.19 2.93 -11.99
N PHE A 32 -0.36 1.66 -12.34
CA PHE A 32 -0.56 1.22 -13.71
C PHE A 32 -1.94 1.62 -14.26
N GLU A 33 -3.00 1.57 -13.45
CA GLU A 33 -4.31 2.09 -13.84
C GLU A 33 -4.27 3.58 -14.17
N ASN A 34 -3.48 4.37 -13.43
CA ASN A 34 -3.26 5.79 -13.74
C ASN A 34 -2.47 6.02 -15.03
N LEU A 35 -1.67 5.03 -15.47
CA LEU A 35 -1.01 5.04 -16.78
C LEU A 35 -1.95 4.55 -17.91
N GLY A 36 -3.21 4.24 -17.62
CA GLY A 36 -4.18 3.75 -18.59
C GLY A 36 -4.15 2.24 -18.82
N TRP A 37 -3.34 1.49 -18.05
CA TRP A 37 -3.30 0.03 -18.14
C TRP A 37 -4.51 -0.59 -17.43
N LYS A 38 -4.97 -1.74 -17.93
CA LYS A 38 -5.87 -2.60 -17.18
C LYS A 38 -5.03 -3.46 -16.23
N VAL A 39 -5.40 -3.50 -14.95
CA VAL A 39 -4.72 -4.35 -13.97
C VAL A 39 -5.64 -5.49 -13.54
N PHE A 40 -5.11 -6.71 -13.59
CA PHE A 40 -5.71 -7.91 -13.03
C PHE A 40 -4.92 -8.34 -11.80
N ARG A 41 -5.63 -8.80 -10.76
CA ARG A 41 -5.03 -9.31 -9.52
C ARG A 41 -5.51 -10.73 -9.33
N VAL A 42 -4.57 -11.67 -9.40
CA VAL A 42 -4.83 -13.08 -9.13
C VAL A 42 -4.73 -13.29 -7.63
N PRO A 43 -5.80 -13.74 -6.95
CA PRO A 43 -5.79 -13.94 -5.51
C PRO A 43 -4.88 -15.11 -5.11
N GLU A 44 -4.37 -15.07 -3.87
CA GLU A 44 -3.61 -16.17 -3.29
C GLU A 44 -4.50 -17.42 -3.18
N THR A 45 -4.21 -18.44 -4.00
CA THR A 45 -5.07 -19.63 -4.11
C THR A 45 -5.14 -20.41 -2.80
N ALA A 46 -4.03 -20.45 -2.05
CA ALA A 46 -3.99 -21.07 -0.72
C ALA A 46 -4.99 -20.40 0.23
N THR A 47 -5.06 -19.07 0.25
CA THR A 47 -6.04 -18.34 1.08
C THR A 47 -7.48 -18.68 0.68
N VAL A 48 -7.77 -18.78 -0.62
CA VAL A 48 -9.11 -19.16 -1.10
C VAL A 48 -9.48 -20.55 -0.58
N LEU A 49 -8.62 -21.54 -0.75
CA LEU A 49 -8.88 -22.92 -0.33
C LEU A 49 -8.98 -23.09 1.20
N LEU A 50 -8.07 -22.45 1.95
CA LEU A 50 -8.08 -22.51 3.42
C LEU A 50 -9.30 -21.80 4.03
N SER A 51 -9.72 -20.67 3.44
CA SER A 51 -10.94 -19.98 3.85
C SER A 51 -12.20 -20.81 3.62
N GLY A 52 -12.13 -21.80 2.72
CA GLY A 52 -13.20 -22.77 2.44
C GLY A 52 -13.33 -23.89 3.47
N GLY A 53 -12.54 -23.88 4.55
CA GLY A 53 -12.62 -24.85 5.65
C GLY A 53 -11.54 -25.91 5.65
N ILE A 54 -10.58 -25.87 4.71
CA ILE A 54 -9.44 -26.79 4.71
C ILE A 54 -8.46 -26.39 5.81
N LYS A 55 -8.08 -27.36 6.65
CA LYS A 55 -7.08 -27.19 7.70
C LYS A 55 -5.97 -28.21 7.54
N PHE A 56 -4.73 -27.74 7.46
CA PHE A 56 -3.57 -28.62 7.33
C PHE A 56 -3.41 -29.57 8.51
N SER A 57 -3.84 -29.17 9.71
CA SER A 57 -3.80 -30.01 10.93
C SER A 57 -4.64 -31.28 10.82
N ASP A 58 -5.64 -31.28 9.93
CA ASP A 58 -6.63 -32.34 9.83
C ASP A 58 -6.27 -33.34 8.73
N LEU A 59 -5.17 -33.10 8.00
CA LEU A 59 -4.75 -33.91 6.85
C LEU A 59 -3.64 -34.89 7.25
N THR A 60 -3.79 -36.14 6.83
CA THR A 60 -2.70 -37.12 6.80
C THR A 60 -1.61 -36.70 5.80
N GLU A 61 -0.45 -37.35 5.84
CA GLU A 61 0.66 -37.03 4.92
C GLU A 61 0.29 -37.24 3.44
N GLU A 62 -0.51 -38.27 3.14
CA GLU A 62 -1.01 -38.55 1.79
C GLU A 62 -2.03 -37.51 1.33
N GLU A 63 -2.97 -37.14 2.21
CA GLU A 63 -3.95 -36.09 1.93
C GLU A 63 -3.28 -34.72 1.77
N ALA A 64 -2.24 -34.42 2.56
CA ALA A 64 -1.45 -33.21 2.41
C ALA A 64 -0.72 -33.17 1.06
N PHE A 65 -0.14 -34.28 0.61
CA PHE A 65 0.45 -34.37 -0.72
C PHE A 65 -0.59 -34.15 -1.83
N LYS A 66 -1.77 -34.78 -1.70
CA LYS A 66 -2.86 -34.61 -2.65
C LYS A 66 -3.42 -33.19 -2.65
N PHE A 67 -3.47 -32.56 -1.49
CA PHE A 67 -3.86 -31.17 -1.34
C PHE A 67 -2.89 -30.24 -2.07
N GLN A 68 -1.57 -30.44 -1.90
CA GLN A 68 -0.55 -29.64 -2.61
C GLN A 68 -0.65 -29.77 -4.13
N GLU A 69 -0.92 -30.98 -4.63
CA GLU A 69 -1.19 -31.21 -6.05
C GLU A 69 -2.43 -30.41 -6.54
N ASN A 70 -3.55 -30.50 -5.82
CA ASN A 70 -4.78 -29.79 -6.16
C ASN A 70 -4.64 -28.27 -6.01
N LEU A 71 -3.87 -27.79 -5.03
CA LEU A 71 -3.55 -26.39 -4.83
C LEU A 71 -2.83 -25.83 -6.07
N LEU A 72 -1.80 -26.52 -6.56
CA LEU A 72 -1.07 -26.08 -7.74
C LEU A 72 -1.92 -26.15 -9.02
N LYS A 73 -2.73 -27.21 -9.21
CA LYS A 73 -3.70 -27.29 -10.31
C LYS A 73 -4.66 -26.12 -10.32
N THR A 74 -5.22 -25.80 -9.16
CA THR A 74 -6.17 -24.70 -8.98
C THR A 74 -5.50 -23.36 -9.25
N MET A 75 -4.29 -23.15 -8.73
CA MET A 75 -3.51 -21.94 -8.96
C MET A 75 -3.26 -21.71 -10.44
N ILE A 76 -2.81 -22.75 -11.16
CA ILE A 76 -2.59 -22.68 -12.60
C ILE A 76 -3.87 -22.32 -13.35
N GLN A 77 -5.01 -22.92 -12.99
CA GLN A 77 -6.28 -22.67 -13.65
C GLN A 77 -6.80 -21.24 -13.41
N ILE A 78 -6.72 -20.74 -12.17
CA ILE A 78 -7.14 -19.37 -11.85
C ILE A 78 -6.27 -18.38 -12.63
N GLU A 79 -4.95 -18.54 -12.59
CA GLU A 79 -4.01 -17.70 -13.34
C GLU A 79 -4.28 -17.74 -14.86
N ASN A 80 -4.50 -18.92 -15.46
CA ASN A 80 -4.83 -19.05 -16.89
C ASN A 80 -6.09 -18.25 -17.24
N THR A 81 -7.11 -18.31 -16.38
CA THR A 81 -8.35 -17.52 -16.56
C THR A 81 -8.04 -16.02 -16.66
N PHE A 82 -7.17 -15.50 -15.79
CA PHE A 82 -6.77 -14.09 -15.86
C PHE A 82 -5.87 -13.78 -17.06
N PHE A 83 -5.03 -14.73 -17.47
CA PHE A 83 -4.15 -14.56 -18.64
C PHE A 83 -4.98 -14.45 -19.93
N GLU A 84 -5.95 -15.34 -20.13
CA GLU A 84 -6.88 -15.31 -21.26
C GLU A 84 -7.73 -14.02 -21.27
N LEU A 85 -8.24 -13.60 -20.11
CA LEU A 85 -8.98 -12.33 -20.00
C LEU A 85 -8.10 -11.11 -20.31
N ALA A 86 -6.81 -11.15 -19.97
CA ALA A 86 -5.87 -10.10 -20.34
C ALA A 86 -5.59 -10.10 -21.85
N GLU A 87 -5.52 -11.26 -22.48
CA GLU A 87 -5.33 -11.45 -23.93
C GLU A 87 -6.54 -11.02 -24.77
N THR A 88 -7.74 -10.97 -24.18
CA THR A 88 -8.94 -10.42 -24.84
C THR A 88 -9.15 -8.92 -24.59
N CYS A 89 -8.46 -8.33 -23.60
CA CYS A 89 -8.64 -6.90 -23.27
C CYS A 89 -8.05 -5.97 -24.35
N PRO A 90 -8.74 -4.91 -24.82
CA PRO A 90 -8.18 -4.01 -25.85
C PRO A 90 -7.07 -3.08 -25.33
N ARG A 91 -6.78 -3.08 -24.02
CA ARG A 91 -5.76 -2.24 -23.36
C ARG A 91 -4.54 -3.06 -22.98
N ASN A 92 -3.41 -2.36 -22.78
CA ASN A 92 -2.26 -2.95 -22.11
C ASN A 92 -2.66 -3.49 -20.74
N CYS A 93 -2.16 -4.67 -20.38
CA CYS A 93 -2.57 -5.39 -19.19
C CYS A 93 -1.37 -5.72 -18.31
N LEU A 94 -1.48 -5.40 -17.02
CA LEU A 94 -0.60 -5.93 -15.99
C LEU A 94 -1.38 -6.97 -15.19
N ILE A 95 -0.80 -8.16 -15.02
CA ILE A 95 -1.37 -9.22 -14.20
C ILE A 95 -0.46 -9.40 -13.00
N ILE A 96 -1.02 -9.25 -11.80
CA ILE A 96 -0.28 -9.37 -10.54
C ILE A 96 -0.75 -10.65 -9.85
N CYS A 97 0.13 -11.65 -9.76
CA CYS A 97 -0.10 -12.87 -9.02
C CYS A 97 0.36 -12.71 -7.56
N ASP A 98 -0.56 -12.89 -6.62
CA ASP A 98 -0.22 -13.00 -5.19
C ASP A 98 0.27 -14.41 -4.90
N ARG A 99 1.60 -14.57 -4.93
CA ARG A 99 2.32 -15.86 -5.12
C ARG A 99 2.06 -16.51 -6.49
N GLY A 100 3.02 -17.30 -6.95
CA GLY A 100 2.94 -18.04 -8.22
C GLY A 100 3.24 -19.53 -8.04
N ALA A 101 3.27 -20.26 -9.15
CA ALA A 101 3.35 -21.72 -9.19
C ALA A 101 4.53 -22.29 -8.37
N MET A 102 5.69 -21.63 -8.42
CA MET A 102 6.87 -22.08 -7.69
C MET A 102 6.75 -21.86 -6.17
N ASP A 103 5.93 -20.92 -5.68
CA ASP A 103 5.73 -20.75 -4.23
C ASP A 103 5.20 -22.03 -3.56
N ALA A 104 4.50 -22.90 -4.30
CA ALA A 104 4.05 -24.20 -3.79
C ALA A 104 5.22 -25.13 -3.41
N SER A 105 6.38 -25.03 -4.10
CA SER A 105 7.54 -25.87 -3.81
C SER A 105 8.21 -25.51 -2.48
N ALA A 106 7.96 -24.32 -1.93
CA ALA A 106 8.51 -23.89 -0.64
C ALA A 106 7.90 -24.65 0.56
N PHE A 107 6.77 -25.35 0.36
CA PHE A 107 6.01 -26.03 1.41
C PHE A 107 6.16 -27.56 1.39
N ILE A 108 6.93 -28.12 0.45
CA ILE A 108 7.13 -29.58 0.35
C ILE A 108 8.60 -29.92 0.08
N SER A 109 8.99 -31.15 0.38
CA SER A 109 10.35 -31.62 0.09
C SER A 109 10.61 -31.70 -1.42
N LYS A 110 11.89 -31.57 -1.81
CA LYS A 110 12.32 -31.66 -3.21
C LYS A 110 11.87 -32.95 -3.89
N GLU A 111 11.97 -34.08 -3.19
CA GLU A 111 11.53 -35.40 -3.67
C GLU A 111 10.02 -35.43 -3.97
N LYS A 112 9.20 -34.87 -3.06
CA LYS A 112 7.75 -34.76 -3.26
C LYS A 112 7.42 -33.82 -4.41
N TRP A 113 8.16 -32.71 -4.56
CA TRP A 113 8.01 -31.78 -5.67
C TRP A 113 8.30 -32.43 -7.02
N GLU A 114 9.41 -33.15 -7.16
CA GLU A 114 9.76 -33.86 -8.40
C GLU A 114 8.70 -34.93 -8.75
N LYS A 115 8.22 -35.69 -7.75
CA LYS A 115 7.12 -36.65 -7.94
C LYS A 115 5.83 -35.97 -8.41
N LEU A 116 5.49 -34.81 -7.83
CA LEU A 116 4.30 -34.05 -8.18
C LEU A 116 4.37 -33.50 -9.62
N LEU A 117 5.53 -32.98 -10.02
CA LEU A 117 5.78 -32.53 -11.40
C LEU A 117 5.64 -33.68 -12.40
N ALA A 118 6.29 -34.82 -12.13
CA ALA A 118 6.24 -35.99 -12.99
C ALA A 118 4.82 -36.55 -13.15
N ALA A 119 4.06 -36.64 -12.05
CA ALA A 119 2.68 -37.14 -12.07
C ALA A 119 1.73 -36.25 -12.88
N ASN A 120 2.05 -34.97 -13.05
CA ASN A 120 1.22 -33.99 -13.75
C ASN A 120 1.78 -33.56 -15.11
N ASN A 121 2.88 -34.19 -15.54
CA ASN A 121 3.58 -33.86 -16.77
C ASN A 121 3.98 -32.37 -16.83
N TRP A 122 4.35 -31.82 -15.68
CA TRP A 122 4.85 -30.46 -15.53
C TRP A 122 6.38 -30.44 -15.47
N ASN A 123 6.96 -29.30 -15.78
CA ASN A 123 8.39 -29.07 -15.63
C ASN A 123 8.65 -27.67 -15.09
N SER A 124 9.77 -27.51 -14.40
CA SER A 124 10.12 -26.25 -13.73
C SER A 124 10.35 -25.10 -14.69
N VAL A 125 10.76 -25.34 -15.94
CA VAL A 125 10.99 -24.26 -16.92
C VAL A 125 9.66 -23.63 -17.33
N GLU A 126 8.65 -24.46 -17.62
CA GLU A 126 7.31 -23.96 -17.91
C GLU A 126 6.70 -23.23 -16.72
N LEU A 127 6.79 -23.82 -15.52
CA LEU A 127 6.19 -23.22 -14.32
C LEU A 127 6.93 -21.97 -13.83
N ARG A 128 8.25 -21.91 -13.95
CA ARG A 128 9.08 -20.80 -13.47
C ARG A 128 9.25 -19.73 -14.55
N ASP A 129 9.77 -20.09 -15.71
CA ASP A 129 10.37 -19.16 -16.69
C ASP A 129 9.36 -18.69 -17.75
N ASN A 130 8.58 -19.61 -18.33
CA ASN A 130 7.71 -19.27 -19.46
C ASN A 130 6.37 -18.65 -19.01
N ARG A 131 5.96 -18.91 -17.77
CA ARG A 131 4.65 -18.52 -17.26
C ARG A 131 4.59 -17.06 -16.80
N TYR A 132 5.69 -16.51 -16.33
CA TYR A 132 5.77 -15.17 -15.75
C TYR A 132 6.84 -14.34 -16.44
N ASN A 133 6.61 -13.04 -16.59
CA ASN A 133 7.61 -12.15 -17.17
C ASN A 133 8.64 -11.69 -16.13
N GLN A 134 8.23 -11.58 -14.86
CA GLN A 134 9.08 -11.07 -13.79
C GLN A 134 8.59 -11.56 -12.43
N ILE A 135 9.56 -11.88 -11.56
CA ILE A 135 9.31 -12.31 -10.19
C ILE A 135 9.88 -11.26 -9.26
N ILE A 136 9.05 -10.79 -8.32
CA ILE A 136 9.42 -9.79 -7.32
C ILE A 136 9.35 -10.43 -5.94
N HIS A 137 10.50 -10.59 -5.29
CA HIS A 137 10.59 -11.02 -3.90
C HIS A 137 10.53 -9.82 -2.97
N MET A 138 9.46 -9.74 -2.17
CA MET A 138 9.28 -8.71 -1.16
C MET A 138 9.75 -9.24 0.20
N VAL A 139 10.99 -8.91 0.59
CA VAL A 139 11.63 -9.41 1.81
C VAL A 139 10.76 -9.10 3.05
N THR A 140 10.50 -10.11 3.88
CA THR A 140 9.76 -9.97 5.15
C THR A 140 10.28 -8.83 6.02
N ALA A 141 9.40 -8.08 6.70
CA ALA A 141 9.83 -7.11 7.71
C ALA A 141 10.65 -7.77 8.82
N ALA A 142 10.48 -9.07 9.07
CA ALA A 142 11.30 -9.80 10.02
C ALA A 142 12.80 -9.78 9.67
N ASN A 143 13.21 -9.44 8.44
CA ASN A 143 14.60 -9.39 8.01
C ASN A 143 15.05 -7.96 7.65
N GLY A 144 15.75 -7.28 8.57
CA GLY A 144 16.28 -5.92 8.35
C GLY A 144 15.27 -4.80 8.60
N ALA A 145 14.11 -5.11 9.19
CA ALA A 145 13.11 -4.14 9.66
C ALA A 145 12.30 -4.74 10.83
N GLU A 146 12.96 -5.52 11.69
CA GLU A 146 12.38 -6.32 12.77
C GLU A 146 11.40 -5.52 13.65
N ASP A 147 11.73 -4.25 13.91
CA ASP A 147 10.90 -3.31 14.69
C ASP A 147 9.49 -3.08 14.11
N PHE A 148 9.28 -3.40 12.84
CA PHE A 148 8.01 -3.26 12.13
C PHE A 148 7.30 -4.61 11.90
N TYR A 149 7.87 -5.73 12.37
CA TYR A 149 7.25 -7.05 12.30
C TYR A 149 6.30 -7.25 13.49
N THR A 150 5.00 -7.15 13.24
CA THR A 150 3.96 -7.35 14.26
C THR A 150 3.10 -8.58 13.94
N THR A 151 2.90 -9.44 14.94
CA THR A 151 1.99 -10.61 14.87
C THR A 151 0.54 -10.27 15.25
N GLU A 152 0.31 -9.12 15.90
CA GLU A 152 -0.95 -8.80 16.59
C GLU A 152 -2.17 -8.53 15.69
N ASP A 153 -1.99 -8.12 14.43
CA ASP A 153 -3.11 -7.64 13.57
C ASP A 153 -3.65 -8.68 12.56
N HIS A 154 -3.11 -9.90 12.55
CA HIS A 154 -3.55 -10.94 11.63
C HIS A 154 -3.85 -12.23 12.38
N ALA A 155 -5.14 -12.54 12.55
CA ALA A 155 -5.67 -13.73 13.24
C ALA A 155 -5.18 -15.11 12.72
N CYS A 156 -4.27 -15.13 11.73
CA CYS A 156 -3.66 -16.32 11.15
C CYS A 156 -2.13 -16.35 11.24
N ARG A 157 -1.48 -15.47 12.03
CA ARG A 157 0.00 -15.42 12.12
C ARG A 157 0.48 -15.72 13.53
N SER A 158 1.07 -16.89 13.71
CA SER A 158 1.66 -17.38 14.96
C SER A 158 3.18 -17.49 14.89
N GLU A 159 3.78 -17.18 13.74
CA GLU A 159 5.20 -17.41 13.48
C GLU A 159 6.09 -16.31 14.09
N GLY A 160 7.06 -16.74 14.90
CA GLY A 160 8.13 -15.89 15.42
C GLY A 160 9.03 -15.31 14.31
N VAL A 161 9.88 -14.34 14.68
CA VAL A 161 10.76 -13.61 13.75
C VAL A 161 11.67 -14.57 12.97
N GLU A 162 12.22 -15.58 13.63
CA GLU A 162 13.12 -16.56 13.05
C GLU A 162 12.42 -17.41 12.00
N LEU A 163 11.24 -17.95 12.33
CA LEU A 163 10.43 -18.73 11.40
C LEU A 163 9.98 -17.86 10.21
N ALA A 164 9.65 -16.59 10.44
CA ALA A 164 9.32 -15.66 9.37
C ALA A 164 10.49 -15.39 8.41
N LYS A 165 11.73 -15.34 8.92
CA LYS A 165 12.95 -15.24 8.10
C LYS A 165 13.15 -16.52 7.27
N GLU A 166 12.97 -17.69 7.87
CA GLU A 166 13.10 -18.97 7.18
C GLU A 166 12.07 -19.11 6.05
N LEU A 167 10.81 -18.81 6.34
CA LEU A 167 9.73 -18.83 5.33
C LEU A 167 9.99 -17.84 4.19
N ASP A 168 10.54 -16.66 4.48
CA ASP A 168 10.94 -15.69 3.46
C ASP A 168 12.05 -16.24 2.57
N TYR A 169 13.07 -16.85 3.17
CA TYR A 169 14.18 -17.45 2.44
C TYR A 169 13.73 -18.61 1.55
N ASN A 170 12.83 -19.48 2.05
CA ASN A 170 12.28 -20.60 1.29
C ASN A 170 11.43 -20.10 0.10
N ALA A 171 10.64 -19.05 0.31
CA ALA A 171 9.88 -18.41 -0.77
C ALA A 171 10.81 -17.81 -1.84
N ALA A 172 11.88 -17.12 -1.45
CA ALA A 172 12.87 -16.62 -2.41
C ALA A 172 13.56 -17.76 -3.17
N SER A 173 13.93 -18.83 -2.44
CA SER A 173 14.67 -19.97 -2.97
C SER A 173 13.90 -20.74 -4.04
N ALA A 174 12.58 -20.80 -3.92
CA ALA A 174 11.70 -21.44 -4.90
C ALA A 174 11.80 -20.82 -6.31
N TRP A 175 12.21 -19.55 -6.40
CA TRP A 175 12.31 -18.81 -7.66
C TRP A 175 13.73 -18.70 -8.21
N ILE A 176 14.72 -19.28 -7.52
CA ILE A 176 16.11 -19.27 -7.99
C ILE A 176 16.20 -19.87 -9.40
N GLY A 177 16.88 -19.14 -10.28
CA GLY A 177 17.08 -19.49 -11.69
C GLY A 177 16.10 -18.84 -12.66
N HIS A 178 15.07 -18.12 -12.19
CA HIS A 178 14.27 -17.28 -13.07
C HIS A 178 15.11 -16.12 -13.64
N PRO A 179 15.10 -15.85 -14.96
CA PRO A 179 15.96 -14.83 -15.58
C PRO A 179 15.67 -13.40 -15.14
N TYR A 180 14.45 -13.13 -14.68
CA TYR A 180 13.99 -11.81 -14.21
C TYR A 180 13.47 -11.91 -12.78
N PHE A 181 14.39 -12.08 -11.83
CA PHE A 181 14.10 -12.15 -10.40
C PHE A 181 14.67 -10.93 -9.69
N ASP A 182 13.80 -10.12 -9.09
CA ASP A 182 14.17 -8.90 -8.39
C ASP A 182 13.86 -9.02 -6.89
N VAL A 183 14.85 -8.72 -6.05
CA VAL A 183 14.73 -8.76 -4.60
C VAL A 183 14.59 -7.34 -4.06
N ILE A 184 13.49 -7.09 -3.34
CA ILE A 184 13.17 -5.80 -2.73
C ILE A 184 13.35 -5.92 -1.20
N ASP A 185 14.55 -5.58 -0.74
CA ASP A 185 14.95 -5.65 0.67
C ASP A 185 14.34 -4.53 1.56
N ASN A 186 14.72 -4.50 2.84
CA ASN A 186 14.30 -3.49 3.80
C ASN A 186 15.33 -2.39 4.08
N SER A 187 16.33 -2.21 3.20
CA SER A 187 17.39 -1.18 3.36
C SER A 187 16.87 0.28 3.33
N THR A 188 15.59 0.49 3.03
CA THR A 188 14.96 1.80 2.93
C THR A 188 13.60 1.80 3.62
N GLU A 189 13.11 3.00 3.96
CA GLU A 189 11.77 3.19 4.51
C GLU A 189 10.70 2.51 3.65
N PHE A 190 9.61 2.06 4.28
CA PHE A 190 8.60 1.25 3.60
C PHE A 190 8.05 1.87 2.31
N GLU A 191 7.80 3.18 2.27
CA GLU A 191 7.34 3.85 1.04
C GLU A 191 8.41 3.85 -0.06
N LYS A 192 9.69 3.97 0.28
CA LYS A 192 10.81 3.86 -0.68
C LYS A 192 10.94 2.41 -1.18
N LYS A 193 10.77 1.43 -0.30
CA LYS A 193 10.69 0.00 -0.65
C LYS A 193 9.63 -0.26 -1.73
N ILE A 194 8.40 0.22 -1.52
CA ILE A 194 7.30 0.08 -2.49
C ILE A 194 7.63 0.76 -3.83
N ARG A 195 8.34 1.89 -3.81
CA ARG A 195 8.74 2.54 -5.07
C ARG A 195 9.84 1.80 -5.81
N ARG A 196 10.83 1.24 -5.10
CA ARG A 196 11.85 0.38 -5.72
C ARG A 196 11.21 -0.81 -6.42
N MET A 197 10.20 -1.41 -5.79
CA MET A 197 9.38 -2.46 -6.40
C MET A 197 8.72 -1.99 -7.71
N ILE A 198 8.01 -0.85 -7.71
CA ILE A 198 7.36 -0.32 -8.91
C ILE A 198 8.41 0.05 -9.98
N ALA A 199 9.54 0.62 -9.58
CA ALA A 199 10.64 1.02 -10.45
C ALA A 199 11.25 -0.18 -11.17
N SER A 200 11.52 -1.26 -10.44
CA SER A 200 12.04 -2.51 -11.01
C SER A 200 11.11 -3.06 -12.10
N ILE A 201 9.79 -3.05 -11.85
CA ILE A 201 8.81 -3.49 -12.86
C ILE A 201 8.81 -2.56 -14.07
N CYS A 202 8.79 -1.24 -13.85
CA CYS A 202 8.76 -0.28 -14.96
C CYS A 202 10.04 -0.33 -15.81
N GLN A 203 11.20 -0.52 -15.18
CA GLN A 203 12.48 -0.67 -15.85
C GLN A 203 12.49 -1.88 -16.77
N LYS A 204 12.06 -3.06 -16.28
CA LYS A 204 11.95 -4.27 -17.11
C LYS A 204 10.90 -4.14 -18.20
N MET A 205 9.84 -3.38 -17.94
CA MET A 205 8.84 -3.06 -18.94
C MET A 205 9.30 -1.99 -19.95
N GLY A 206 10.44 -1.33 -19.75
CA GLY A 206 10.84 -0.21 -20.62
C GLY A 206 9.82 0.94 -20.61
N ILE A 207 9.07 1.10 -19.52
CA ILE A 207 8.17 2.25 -19.34
C ILE A 207 9.01 3.40 -18.81
N ASP A 208 9.09 4.48 -19.59
CA ASP A 208 9.66 5.74 -19.09
C ASP A 208 8.72 6.32 -18.03
N THR A 209 9.15 6.25 -16.78
CA THR A 209 8.39 6.75 -15.64
C THR A 209 8.71 8.20 -15.31
N GLY A 210 9.64 8.83 -16.05
CA GLY A 210 10.25 10.10 -15.68
C GLY A 210 10.68 10.10 -14.21
N ASP A 211 10.46 11.23 -13.53
CA ASP A 211 10.90 11.44 -12.14
C ASP A 211 10.00 10.79 -11.07
N ARG A 212 8.91 10.10 -11.46
CA ARG A 212 7.90 9.60 -10.50
C ARG A 212 8.40 8.48 -9.59
N LEU A 213 9.42 7.75 -10.04
CA LEU A 213 9.97 6.58 -9.38
C LEU A 213 11.42 6.73 -8.93
N LEU A 214 12.02 7.92 -9.13
CA LEU A 214 13.32 8.22 -8.56
C LEU A 214 13.25 8.11 -7.01
N THR A 215 14.33 7.61 -6.41
CA THR A 215 14.42 7.24 -4.99
C THR A 215 14.10 8.37 -4.01
N ASN A 216 14.25 9.62 -4.44
CA ASN A 216 13.96 10.84 -3.69
C ASN A 216 12.57 11.44 -3.97
N ALA A 217 11.71 10.78 -4.75
CA ALA A 217 10.36 11.30 -5.02
C ALA A 217 9.62 11.58 -3.70
N ARG A 218 8.83 12.64 -3.62
CA ARG A 218 8.00 12.89 -2.43
C ARG A 218 6.64 13.36 -2.87
N LYS A 219 5.63 13.09 -2.04
CA LYS A 219 4.32 13.67 -2.26
C LYS A 219 4.45 15.17 -2.06
N ARG A 220 4.20 15.95 -3.10
CA ARG A 220 4.17 17.42 -3.08
C ARG A 220 2.69 17.85 -3.12
N LYS A 221 2.33 18.85 -2.34
CA LYS A 221 0.97 19.39 -2.24
C LYS A 221 1.03 20.89 -2.35
N PHE A 222 0.19 21.46 -3.21
CA PHE A 222 0.17 22.89 -3.49
C PHE A 222 -1.24 23.44 -3.31
N LEU A 223 -1.33 24.67 -2.82
CA LEU A 223 -2.58 25.43 -2.77
C LEU A 223 -2.84 26.06 -4.13
N VAL A 224 -4.04 25.88 -4.66
CA VAL A 224 -4.47 26.49 -5.93
C VAL A 224 -5.55 27.53 -5.64
N LYS A 225 -5.37 28.73 -6.20
CA LYS A 225 -6.35 29.82 -6.09
C LYS A 225 -7.46 29.64 -7.12
N GLY A 226 -8.69 29.58 -6.64
CA GLY A 226 -9.88 29.62 -7.50
C GLY A 226 -10.17 31.02 -8.08
N PRO A 227 -11.11 31.12 -9.04
CA PRO A 227 -11.81 30.01 -9.70
C PRO A 227 -10.90 29.21 -10.64
N LEU A 228 -11.28 27.96 -10.93
CA LEU A 228 -10.57 27.14 -11.91
C LEU A 228 -10.83 27.64 -13.33
N PRO A 229 -9.87 27.46 -14.27
CA PRO A 229 -10.12 27.73 -15.68
C PRO A 229 -11.18 26.78 -16.24
N ASP A 230 -11.68 27.11 -17.43
CA ASP A 230 -12.62 26.26 -18.16
C ASP A 230 -12.04 24.86 -18.44
N ASP A 231 -12.92 23.85 -18.47
CA ASP A 231 -12.54 22.45 -18.67
C ASP A 231 -11.80 22.23 -20.01
N SER A 232 -12.05 23.06 -21.03
CA SER A 232 -11.36 23.02 -22.33
C SER A 232 -9.86 23.32 -22.26
N VAL A 233 -9.40 24.01 -21.22
CA VAL A 233 -7.98 24.35 -21.02
C VAL A 233 -7.21 23.17 -20.43
N PHE A 234 -7.91 22.23 -19.78
CA PHE A 234 -7.25 21.07 -19.18
C PHE A 234 -6.82 20.07 -20.25
N PRO A 235 -5.66 19.41 -20.07
CA PRO A 235 -5.36 18.19 -20.82
C PRO A 235 -6.38 17.10 -20.49
N PRO A 236 -6.43 15.98 -21.25
CA PRO A 236 -7.34 14.88 -20.97
C PRO A 236 -7.32 14.48 -19.49
N PHE A 237 -8.49 14.54 -18.86
CA PHE A 237 -8.63 14.33 -17.43
C PHE A 237 -9.73 13.31 -17.10
N GLN A 238 -9.71 12.83 -15.86
CA GLN A 238 -10.76 11.98 -15.28
C GLN A 238 -11.17 12.54 -13.93
N ASP A 239 -12.49 12.66 -13.73
CA ASP A 239 -13.06 13.16 -12.49
C ASP A 239 -13.62 12.01 -11.64
N PHE A 240 -13.33 12.07 -10.34
CA PHE A 240 -13.81 11.09 -9.37
C PHE A 240 -14.48 11.80 -8.20
N ASP A 241 -15.61 11.27 -7.77
CA ASP A 241 -16.22 11.64 -6.50
C ASP A 241 -15.50 10.90 -5.38
N VAL A 242 -15.06 11.63 -4.36
CA VAL A 242 -14.33 11.07 -3.24
C VAL A 242 -14.92 11.55 -1.93
N VAL A 243 -15.24 10.59 -1.06
CA VAL A 243 -15.77 10.81 0.28
C VAL A 243 -14.81 10.20 1.30
N HIS A 244 -14.47 10.96 2.34
CA HIS A 244 -13.67 10.47 3.47
C HIS A 244 -14.41 10.61 4.79
N ASN A 245 -14.27 9.60 5.64
CA ASN A 245 -14.76 9.59 7.01
C ASN A 245 -13.62 9.15 7.93
N TYR A 246 -13.38 9.89 9.00
CA TYR A 246 -12.50 9.45 10.07
C TYR A 246 -13.29 8.56 11.04
N LEU A 247 -12.63 7.55 11.60
CA LEU A 247 -13.22 6.61 12.54
C LEU A 247 -12.68 6.85 13.95
N THR A 248 -13.50 6.54 14.95
CA THR A 248 -13.05 6.50 16.34
C THR A 248 -12.00 5.40 16.50
N ASN A 249 -11.06 5.60 17.42
CA ASN A 249 -10.04 4.60 17.71
C ASN A 249 -9.77 4.55 19.21
N SER A 250 -9.50 3.36 19.72
CA SER A 250 -9.21 3.08 21.13
C SER A 250 -7.89 3.71 21.58
N HIS A 251 -6.93 3.88 20.65
CA HIS A 251 -5.65 4.53 20.93
C HIS A 251 -5.57 5.94 20.31
N PRO A 252 -5.28 6.99 21.09
CA PRO A 252 -5.17 8.38 20.62
C PRO A 252 -4.11 8.61 19.52
N SER A 253 -3.12 7.71 19.44
CA SER A 253 -1.99 7.81 18.50
C SER A 253 -2.28 7.20 17.13
N LEU A 254 -3.41 6.52 16.96
CA LEU A 254 -3.82 5.88 15.71
C LEU A 254 -4.86 6.74 14.98
N GLN A 255 -4.66 6.98 13.69
CA GLN A 255 -5.67 7.60 12.83
C GLN A 255 -6.24 6.58 11.86
N ALA A 256 -7.53 6.27 11.99
CA ALA A 256 -8.26 5.43 11.06
C ALA A 256 -9.17 6.28 10.16
N ARG A 257 -9.21 5.95 8.86
CA ARG A 257 -10.12 6.60 7.91
C ARG A 257 -10.66 5.64 6.87
N LEU A 258 -11.92 5.84 6.51
CA LEU A 258 -12.53 5.25 5.34
C LEU A 258 -12.49 6.22 4.16
N ARG A 259 -12.31 5.66 2.96
CA ARG A 259 -12.42 6.38 1.70
C ARG A 259 -13.37 5.63 0.77
N LYS A 260 -14.39 6.31 0.27
CA LYS A 260 -15.21 5.90 -0.87
C LYS A 260 -14.80 6.75 -2.07
N ARG A 261 -14.38 6.13 -3.17
CA ARG A 261 -13.98 6.81 -4.41
C ARG A 261 -14.66 6.15 -5.59
N GLY A 262 -15.24 6.93 -6.50
CA GLY A 262 -15.95 6.37 -7.64
C GLY A 262 -16.25 7.37 -8.75
N GLN A 263 -16.83 6.86 -9.82
CA GLN A 263 -17.36 7.62 -10.96
C GLN A 263 -18.47 6.80 -11.63
N LYS A 264 -19.46 7.46 -12.22
CA LYS A 264 -20.53 6.81 -13.01
C LYS A 264 -21.23 5.64 -12.26
N GLY A 265 -21.49 5.81 -10.96
CA GLY A 265 -22.17 4.80 -10.14
C GLY A 265 -21.30 3.64 -9.65
N HIS A 266 -20.04 3.55 -10.06
CA HIS A 266 -19.11 2.50 -9.60
C HIS A 266 -18.18 3.02 -8.51
N TRP A 267 -18.01 2.25 -7.44
CA TRP A 267 -17.32 2.67 -6.22
C TRP A 267 -16.23 1.69 -5.77
N SER A 268 -15.19 2.27 -5.19
CA SER A 268 -14.10 1.57 -4.50
C SER A 268 -14.02 2.08 -3.06
N TYR A 269 -13.72 1.16 -2.13
CA TYR A 269 -13.71 1.44 -0.70
C TYR A 269 -12.36 1.04 -0.10
N THR A 270 -11.75 1.94 0.66
CA THR A 270 -10.44 1.69 1.30
C THR A 270 -10.50 2.10 2.76
N HIS A 271 -10.03 1.23 3.65
CA HIS A 271 -9.70 1.55 5.03
C HIS A 271 -8.22 1.89 5.12
N THR A 272 -7.86 3.02 5.73
CA THR A 272 -6.46 3.38 6.01
C THR A 272 -6.28 3.54 7.50
N ILE A 273 -5.32 2.82 8.07
CA ILE A 273 -4.86 2.99 9.45
C ILE A 273 -3.46 3.61 9.38
N ARG A 274 -3.28 4.74 10.06
CA ARG A 274 -2.00 5.41 10.18
C ARG A 274 -1.52 5.26 11.62
N LYS A 275 -0.44 4.49 11.80
CA LYS A 275 0.20 4.25 13.09
C LYS A 275 1.20 5.38 13.41
N PRO A 276 1.42 5.70 14.70
CA PRO A 276 2.38 6.72 15.10
C PRO A 276 3.81 6.34 14.68
N ARG A 277 4.73 7.30 14.78
CA ARG A 277 6.12 7.11 14.36
C ARG A 277 6.82 6.02 15.19
N LEU A 278 6.89 4.80 14.67
CA LEU A 278 7.85 3.80 15.11
C LEU A 278 9.21 4.17 14.49
N HIS A 279 10.22 4.40 15.32
CA HIS A 279 11.57 4.79 14.89
C HIS A 279 11.61 5.97 13.90
N GLY A 280 10.76 6.98 14.11
CA GLY A 280 10.69 8.18 13.26
C GLY A 280 9.88 8.03 11.96
N GLN A 281 9.44 6.81 11.61
CA GLN A 281 8.68 6.53 10.39
C GLN A 281 7.18 6.37 10.65
N VAL A 282 6.36 7.07 9.86
CA VAL A 282 4.90 6.93 9.89
C VAL A 282 4.49 5.73 9.05
N VAL A 283 3.87 4.72 9.67
CA VAL A 283 3.36 3.54 8.96
C VAL A 283 1.88 3.75 8.57
N GLU A 284 1.56 3.68 7.27
CA GLU A 284 0.19 3.67 6.76
C GLU A 284 -0.17 2.28 6.21
N VAL A 285 -1.14 1.61 6.84
CA VAL A 285 -1.73 0.36 6.34
C VAL A 285 -2.99 0.69 5.57
N LYS A 286 -3.14 0.13 4.35
CA LYS A 286 -4.30 0.37 3.46
C LYS A 286 -4.94 -0.96 3.09
N THR A 287 -6.20 -1.13 3.45
CA THR A 287 -6.99 -2.34 3.19
C THR A 287 -8.13 -2.02 2.24
N GLN A 288 -8.29 -2.80 1.17
CA GLN A 288 -9.44 -2.69 0.28
C GLN A 288 -10.66 -3.33 0.94
N LEU A 289 -11.82 -2.69 0.83
CA LEU A 289 -13.05 -3.16 1.44
C LEU A 289 -14.12 -3.51 0.39
N THR A 290 -15.04 -4.39 0.77
CA THR A 290 -16.32 -4.54 0.10
C THR A 290 -17.27 -3.39 0.47
N HIS A 291 -18.36 -3.23 -0.26
CA HIS A 291 -19.39 -2.23 0.09
C HIS A 291 -20.00 -2.51 1.48
N ARG A 292 -20.25 -3.78 1.82
CA ARG A 292 -20.81 -4.19 3.10
C ARG A 292 -19.88 -3.84 4.26
N ASP A 293 -18.60 -4.18 4.15
CA ASP A 293 -17.62 -3.90 5.20
C ASP A 293 -17.41 -2.39 5.39
N TYR A 294 -17.47 -1.62 4.30
CA TYR A 294 -17.45 -0.17 4.37
C TYR A 294 -18.64 0.38 5.16
N LEU A 295 -19.86 -0.10 4.92
CA LEU A 295 -21.05 0.34 5.65
C LEU A 295 -20.96 -0.04 7.13
N ASN A 296 -20.48 -1.25 7.45
CA ASN A 296 -20.29 -1.68 8.82
C ASN A 296 -19.29 -0.80 9.57
N LEU A 297 -18.12 -0.53 8.99
CA LEU A 297 -17.12 0.34 9.62
C LEU A 297 -17.56 1.80 9.70
N LEU A 298 -18.41 2.25 8.78
CA LEU A 298 -18.95 3.62 8.80
C LEU A 298 -19.78 3.91 10.06
N THR A 299 -20.31 2.88 10.74
CA THR A 299 -21.00 3.04 12.02
C THR A 299 -20.09 3.55 13.15
N GLN A 300 -18.77 3.38 13.01
CA GLN A 300 -17.75 3.84 13.96
C GLN A 300 -17.17 5.21 13.58
N LYS A 301 -17.92 6.00 12.80
CA LYS A 301 -17.48 7.33 12.38
C LYS A 301 -17.21 8.21 13.60
N ASP A 302 -16.10 8.94 13.55
CA ASP A 302 -15.75 9.92 14.58
C ASP A 302 -16.57 11.20 14.39
N ASP A 303 -17.42 11.49 15.36
CA ASP A 303 -18.29 12.67 15.35
C ASP A 303 -17.53 13.98 15.55
N SER A 304 -16.28 13.95 16.02
CA SER A 304 -15.44 15.15 16.08
C SER A 304 -14.94 15.62 14.71
N HIS A 305 -15.16 14.81 13.67
CA HIS A 305 -14.82 15.13 12.29
C HIS A 305 -16.06 15.24 11.38
N PHE A 306 -16.02 16.21 10.47
CA PHE A 306 -16.91 16.27 9.31
C PHE A 306 -16.55 15.20 8.28
N THR A 307 -17.57 14.67 7.60
CA THR A 307 -17.36 13.93 6.36
C THR A 307 -16.81 14.88 5.31
N ILE A 308 -15.72 14.51 4.64
CA ILE A 308 -15.13 15.33 3.58
C ILE A 308 -15.65 14.85 2.23
N PHE A 309 -16.21 15.78 1.47
CA PHE A 309 -16.60 15.59 0.09
C PHE A 309 -15.65 16.34 -0.82
N LYS A 310 -15.14 15.67 -1.85
CA LYS A 310 -14.31 16.31 -2.87
C LYS A 310 -14.52 15.70 -4.24
N LYS A 311 -14.36 16.55 -5.26
CA LYS A 311 -14.19 16.13 -6.64
C LYS A 311 -12.69 16.07 -6.90
N ARG A 312 -12.17 14.90 -7.27
CA ARG A 312 -10.77 14.70 -7.61
C ARG A 312 -10.62 14.62 -9.12
N ARG A 313 -9.99 15.64 -9.71
CA ARG A 313 -9.62 15.64 -11.13
C ARG A 313 -8.19 15.15 -11.29
N CYS A 314 -8.02 14.06 -12.04
CA CYS A 314 -6.73 13.47 -12.35
C CYS A 314 -6.36 13.76 -13.79
N PHE A 315 -5.16 14.27 -14.02
CA PHE A 315 -4.69 14.59 -15.37
C PHE A 315 -3.17 14.48 -15.48
N LEU A 316 -2.69 14.40 -16.73
CA LEU A 316 -1.28 14.40 -17.07
C LEU A 316 -0.94 15.76 -17.69
N ASP A 317 0.11 16.42 -17.20
CA ASP A 317 0.65 17.62 -17.83
C ASP A 317 2.18 17.63 -17.71
N SER A 318 2.90 18.03 -18.76
CA SER A 318 4.37 18.06 -18.79
C SER A 318 5.03 16.76 -18.27
N ASN A 319 4.49 15.59 -18.67
CA ASN A 319 4.87 14.26 -18.18
C ASN A 319 4.71 14.02 -16.66
N GLN A 320 4.06 14.92 -15.95
CA GLN A 320 3.77 14.81 -14.52
C GLN A 320 2.29 14.54 -14.29
N TYR A 321 2.00 13.57 -13.40
CA TYR A 321 0.62 13.21 -13.06
C TYR A 321 0.16 14.02 -11.85
N PHE A 322 -1.00 14.65 -11.99
CA PHE A 322 -1.56 15.54 -11.00
C PHE A 322 -2.91 15.04 -10.50
N GLN A 323 -3.16 15.25 -9.21
CA GLN A 323 -4.46 15.06 -8.57
C GLN A 323 -4.92 16.40 -8.01
N LEU A 324 -5.93 17.00 -8.62
CA LEU A 324 -6.55 18.24 -8.17
C LEU A 324 -7.78 17.91 -7.34
N ASP A 325 -7.68 18.12 -6.03
CA ASP A 325 -8.77 17.96 -5.06
C ASP A 325 -9.54 19.26 -4.91
N ILE A 326 -10.81 19.24 -5.31
CA ILE A 326 -11.74 20.36 -5.18
C ILE A 326 -12.69 20.02 -4.05
N TYR A 327 -12.56 20.69 -2.91
CA TYR A 327 -13.42 20.46 -1.75
C TYR A 327 -14.85 20.95 -2.02
N LYS A 328 -15.83 20.19 -1.55
CA LYS A 328 -17.25 20.43 -1.77
C LYS A 328 -18.01 20.46 -0.45
N ALA A 329 -19.10 21.23 -0.45
CA ALA A 329 -20.07 21.22 0.64
C ALA A 329 -20.80 19.86 0.70
N PRO A 330 -21.26 19.42 1.89
CA PRO A 330 -21.08 20.07 3.18
C PRO A 330 -19.64 19.91 3.73
N CYS A 331 -19.05 21.00 4.19
CA CYS A 331 -17.72 21.01 4.79
C CYS A 331 -17.60 22.16 5.80
N HIS A 332 -16.56 22.15 6.64
CA HIS A 332 -16.26 23.30 7.50
C HIS A 332 -16.00 24.56 6.65
N PRO A 333 -16.39 25.77 7.10
CA PRO A 333 -16.14 27.03 6.37
C PRO A 333 -14.70 27.22 5.86
N ARG A 334 -13.71 26.74 6.61
CA ARG A 334 -12.29 26.75 6.22
C ARG A 334 -11.95 25.97 4.94
N CYS A 335 -12.82 25.04 4.55
CA CYS A 335 -12.69 24.26 3.32
C CYS A 335 -13.48 24.86 2.15
N ASN A 336 -14.25 25.94 2.35
CA ASN A 336 -15.02 26.57 1.28
C ASN A 336 -14.09 27.12 0.20
N GLY A 337 -14.26 26.64 -1.03
CA GLY A 337 -13.42 27.03 -2.16
C GLY A 337 -11.99 26.49 -2.09
N LEU A 338 -11.68 25.58 -1.16
CA LEU A 338 -10.34 25.00 -1.03
C LEU A 338 -10.04 24.06 -2.20
N ILE A 339 -8.91 24.32 -2.86
CA ILE A 339 -8.40 23.51 -3.97
C ILE A 339 -6.95 23.15 -3.69
N LEU A 340 -6.66 21.85 -3.71
CA LEU A 340 -5.32 21.32 -3.46
C LEU A 340 -4.84 20.51 -4.66
N LEU A 341 -3.66 20.83 -5.17
CA LEU A 341 -3.00 20.08 -6.23
C LEU A 341 -1.95 19.17 -5.61
N GLU A 342 -2.04 17.88 -5.86
CA GLU A 342 -1.08 16.88 -5.38
C GLU A 342 -0.34 16.24 -6.55
N THR A 343 0.96 16.01 -6.36
CA THR A 343 1.78 15.22 -7.27
C THR A 343 2.85 14.45 -6.52
N TYR A 344 3.49 13.47 -7.18
CA TYR A 344 4.67 12.80 -6.66
C TYR A 344 5.83 13.12 -7.59
N SER A 345 6.85 13.80 -7.06
CA SER A 345 8.01 14.20 -7.85
C SER A 345 9.28 14.12 -7.03
N ALA A 346 10.36 13.73 -7.69
CA ALA A 346 11.75 13.73 -7.23
C ALA A 346 12.52 14.98 -7.66
N LEU A 347 11.92 15.82 -8.49
CA LEU A 347 12.54 17.04 -8.97
C LEU A 347 12.83 17.98 -7.80
N GLU A 348 14.01 18.60 -7.85
CA GLU A 348 14.34 19.77 -7.04
C GLU A 348 13.33 20.88 -7.32
N ASP A 349 13.16 21.77 -6.34
CA ASP A 349 12.08 22.75 -6.31
C ASP A 349 12.02 23.60 -7.60
N GLY A 350 13.17 24.08 -8.09
CA GLY A 350 13.23 24.88 -9.32
C GLY A 350 12.90 24.12 -10.61
N LYS A 351 13.11 22.80 -10.69
CA LYS A 351 12.71 22.00 -11.86
C LYS A 351 11.24 21.62 -11.80
N LEU A 352 10.73 21.33 -10.60
CA LEU A 352 9.31 21.02 -10.42
C LEU A 352 8.42 22.19 -10.82
N GLU A 353 8.80 23.42 -10.45
CA GLU A 353 8.10 24.64 -10.82
C GLU A 353 7.95 24.80 -12.35
N GLN A 354 8.94 24.37 -13.13
CA GLN A 354 8.88 24.41 -14.59
C GLN A 354 7.87 23.43 -15.18
N CYS A 355 7.63 22.31 -14.50
CA CYS A 355 6.68 21.27 -14.86
C CYS A 355 5.28 21.49 -14.27
N MET A 356 5.07 22.56 -13.49
CA MET A 356 3.76 22.85 -12.92
C MET A 356 2.76 23.28 -14.00
N PRO A 357 1.46 22.94 -13.86
CA PRO A 357 0.47 23.28 -14.85
C PRO A 357 0.27 24.79 -14.93
N LYS A 358 0.82 25.43 -15.97
CA LYS A 358 0.83 26.90 -16.13
C LYS A 358 -0.56 27.52 -16.25
N PHE A 359 -1.55 26.71 -16.63
CA PHE A 359 -2.95 27.12 -16.68
C PHE A 359 -3.61 27.20 -15.30
N LEU A 360 -2.99 26.68 -14.23
CA LEU A 360 -3.46 26.79 -12.86
C LEU A 360 -2.76 27.92 -12.11
N LYS A 361 -3.52 28.65 -11.29
CA LYS A 361 -2.98 29.67 -10.36
C LYS A 361 -2.49 29.01 -9.08
N VAL A 362 -1.33 28.37 -9.14
CA VAL A 362 -0.67 27.78 -7.96
C VAL A 362 -0.14 28.92 -7.07
N VAL A 363 -0.49 28.90 -5.78
CA VAL A 363 -0.13 29.96 -4.82
C VAL A 363 1.18 29.64 -4.12
N CYS A 364 1.23 28.49 -3.46
CA CYS A 364 2.38 28.05 -2.68
C CYS A 364 2.34 26.54 -2.47
N GLU A 365 3.48 25.99 -2.07
CA GLU A 365 3.57 24.63 -1.58
C GLU A 365 3.12 24.55 -0.11
N VAL A 366 2.28 23.57 0.19
CA VAL A 366 1.73 23.27 1.52
C VAL A 366 2.02 21.83 1.93
N THR A 367 3.12 21.26 1.41
CA THR A 367 3.58 19.91 1.73
C THR A 367 3.99 19.83 3.19
N GLY A 368 3.41 18.88 3.92
CA GLY A 368 3.72 18.68 5.35
C GLY A 368 3.09 19.70 6.29
N ASP A 369 2.45 20.76 5.77
CA ASP A 369 1.73 21.73 6.59
C ASP A 369 0.52 21.07 7.27
N PRO A 370 0.47 21.05 8.62
CA PRO A 370 -0.64 20.46 9.36
C PRO A 370 -1.99 21.13 9.07
N THR A 371 -2.02 22.41 8.73
CA THR A 371 -3.27 23.15 8.45
C THR A 371 -3.95 22.63 7.18
N TYR A 372 -3.17 22.19 6.19
CA TYR A 372 -3.67 21.55 4.96
C TYR A 372 -3.70 20.02 5.06
N SER A 373 -3.54 19.46 6.26
CA SER A 373 -3.77 18.04 6.50
C SER A 373 -5.27 17.74 6.46
N MET A 374 -5.63 16.64 5.80
CA MET A 374 -7.04 16.26 5.67
C MET A 374 -7.70 16.00 7.04
N TYR A 375 -6.92 15.57 8.03
CA TYR A 375 -7.38 15.33 9.40
C TYR A 375 -7.79 16.64 10.08
N ASN A 376 -6.94 17.66 10.03
CA ASN A 376 -7.26 18.95 10.64
C ASN A 376 -8.36 19.68 9.86
N LEU A 377 -8.39 19.54 8.53
CA LEU A 377 -9.46 20.11 7.70
C LEU A 377 -10.85 19.53 8.02
N SER A 378 -10.95 18.28 8.48
CA SER A 378 -12.23 17.70 8.90
C SER A 378 -12.62 18.01 10.34
N LEU A 379 -11.73 18.51 11.21
CA LEU A 379 -12.10 18.78 12.61
C LEU A 379 -13.30 19.74 12.68
N ARG A 380 -14.29 19.42 13.52
CA ARG A 380 -15.44 20.29 13.75
C ARG A 380 -15.09 21.50 14.60
N GLU A 381 -14.20 21.32 15.57
CA GLU A 381 -13.73 22.37 16.46
C GLU A 381 -12.85 23.39 15.72
N GLU A 382 -12.73 24.59 16.27
CA GLU A 382 -11.78 25.58 15.78
C GLU A 382 -10.36 25.22 16.19
N TRP A 383 -9.40 25.40 15.27
CA TRP A 383 -8.02 24.95 15.48
C TRP A 383 -7.32 25.66 16.64
N THR A 384 -7.70 26.91 16.92
CA THR A 384 -7.12 27.73 17.99
C THR A 384 -7.52 27.26 19.39
N THR A 385 -8.62 26.50 19.51
CA THR A 385 -9.16 26.04 20.78
C THR A 385 -9.18 24.51 20.91
N SER A 386 -8.95 23.78 19.82
CA SER A 386 -9.02 22.33 19.81
C SER A 386 -7.75 21.67 20.33
N THR A 387 -7.89 20.82 21.34
CA THR A 387 -6.83 19.90 21.79
C THR A 387 -6.60 18.75 20.81
N LYS A 388 -7.45 18.60 19.78
CA LYS A 388 -7.39 17.55 18.76
C LYS A 388 -6.63 17.98 17.51
N PHE A 389 -6.17 19.25 17.42
CA PHE A 389 -5.36 19.68 16.28
C PHE A 389 -4.06 18.87 16.21
N CYS A 390 -3.89 18.11 15.12
CA CYS A 390 -2.75 17.23 14.96
C CYS A 390 -1.62 17.96 14.24
N HIS A 391 -0.61 18.42 15.00
CA HIS A 391 0.63 18.97 14.43
C HIS A 391 1.51 17.87 13.82
N ALA A 392 1.63 16.73 14.51
CA ALA A 392 2.35 15.54 14.06
C ALA A 392 1.84 14.32 14.84
N LEU A 393 1.85 13.14 14.21
CA LEU A 393 1.58 11.88 14.90
C LEU A 393 2.78 11.53 15.80
N LYS A 394 2.67 11.77 17.10
CA LYS A 394 3.65 11.38 18.11
C LYS A 394 3.35 9.97 18.63
N ALA A 395 4.40 9.20 18.94
CA ALA A 395 4.26 7.97 19.71
C ALA A 395 3.74 8.30 21.12
N PRO A 396 2.98 7.40 21.76
CA PRO A 396 2.56 7.63 23.15
C PRO A 396 3.79 7.84 24.03
N SER A 397 3.76 8.90 24.86
CA SER A 397 4.73 9.08 25.93
C SER A 397 4.54 7.94 26.94
N LEU A 398 5.60 7.18 27.18
CA LEU A 398 5.69 6.25 28.31
C LEU A 398 5.82 7.07 29.61
N GLU A 399 4.77 7.79 29.98
CA GLU A 399 4.66 8.40 31.31
C GLU A 399 3.24 8.13 31.83
N GLY A 400 3.12 7.00 32.53
CA GLY A 400 1.84 6.53 33.03
C GLY A 400 1.89 5.20 33.79
N THR A 401 3.01 4.87 34.44
CA THR A 401 3.06 3.80 35.45
C THR A 401 3.85 4.30 36.66
N ASN A 402 3.23 5.21 37.44
CA ASN A 402 3.62 5.42 38.82
C ASN A 402 2.76 4.52 39.70
N GLY A 403 3.42 3.62 40.43
CA GLY A 403 2.81 2.91 41.55
C GLY A 403 3.21 1.44 41.63
N ILE A 404 4.42 1.16 42.09
CA ILE A 404 4.73 0.15 43.11
C ILE A 404 6.10 0.53 43.68
N GLY A 405 6.12 0.80 44.99
CA GLY A 405 7.31 1.20 45.71
C GLY A 405 8.30 0.06 45.88
N SER A 406 9.58 0.41 45.92
CA SER A 406 10.56 -0.37 46.68
C SER A 406 11.40 0.58 47.52
N MET A 407 11.24 0.43 48.83
CA MET A 407 12.18 0.92 49.82
C MET A 407 13.60 0.48 49.47
N ASN A 408 14.57 1.38 49.60
CA ASN A 408 15.87 1.05 50.15
C ASN A 408 16.49 2.34 50.72
N GLY A 409 16.66 2.36 52.04
CA GLY A 409 17.30 3.45 52.76
C GLY A 409 18.82 3.36 52.69
N GLY A 410 19.48 4.45 53.10
CA GLY A 410 20.92 4.41 53.38
C GLY A 410 21.68 5.73 53.28
N VAL A 411 21.51 6.61 54.28
CA VAL A 411 22.54 7.43 54.95
C VAL A 411 23.38 8.44 54.13
N GLY A 412 23.40 9.72 54.57
CA GLY A 412 24.66 10.48 54.63
C GLY A 412 24.69 11.98 54.27
N ILE A 413 24.18 12.85 55.16
CA ILE A 413 24.86 14.01 55.78
C ILE A 413 25.45 15.17 54.92
N LYS A 414 25.21 16.41 55.41
CA LYS A 414 25.87 17.74 55.22
C LYS A 414 25.39 18.58 54.02
N GLN A 415 25.13 19.88 54.11
CA GLN A 415 25.38 20.89 55.15
C GLN A 415 24.50 22.15 54.87
N ILE A 416 24.00 22.77 55.94
CA ILE A 416 23.30 24.06 56.00
C ILE A 416 24.35 25.18 56.16
N VAL A 417 24.25 26.29 55.40
CA VAL A 417 24.46 27.71 55.83
C VAL A 417 23.82 28.61 54.73
N ASN A 418 22.64 29.24 54.87
CA ASN A 418 22.21 30.44 55.62
C ASN A 418 22.61 31.84 55.08
N GLY A 419 21.59 32.69 54.95
CA GLY A 419 21.61 34.16 55.16
C GLY A 419 21.81 34.98 53.88
N LYS A 420 20.92 35.89 53.47
CA LYS A 420 19.86 36.65 54.15
C LYS A 420 18.72 36.97 53.19
#